data_AF-A0A4R8Q9I4-F1
#
_entry.id   AF-A0A4R8Q9I4-F1
#
_cell.length_a   1.000
_cell.length_b   1.000
_cell.length_c   1.000
_cell.angle_alpha   90.00
_cell.angle_beta   90.00
_cell.angle_gamma   90.00
#
_symmetry.space_group_name_H-M   'P 1'
#
loop_
_entity.id
_entity.type
_entity.pdbx_description
1 polymer ?
#
loop_
_entity_poly.entity_id
_entity_poly.type
_entity_poly.pdbx_seq_one_letter_code
_entity_poly.pdbx_strand_id
1 'polypeptide(L)'
;MEDSDRPQATFQLVKPIEGNIWLARKVGQLTDEEEFVARKVDDFDEYYDAGKYAVGLTTERQRQIKGLMDLLYDCNLGRNISHIFNHENIISLAGYSRQHPFHAQLDATEDYLVWDLCDGGFLNNLFTDRLNEREPKCFMPESLCWHVLTSIMRALAWLHEGHRQEVNWLTGEKHWVRTDMDWMPILHRNIDGGSIFFQHPRGEELYGVCKLGRFGNAFVSGVPAQREKQYAGETPVPNSIGYPLAPKKGHMDLTSMRKQWKEYLFTRDNDLRLYTLSDDHWALGAAVFRMMTGYRLPTIDGCENCGCIHLRRCRIISCLATEDHGKGCEHPNFRGCQCRPGMCATPGDTHIDETLDRHGYSKYLKLAVRFLLDYDLQCPVVGTKELCERVEILYQKWRNKTDDGKEYIDVMDDLQGLFWEVNGVLPPDGSEETETRAGPGMDEDSGLESE
;
A
#
# COMPACT_ATOMS: atom_id res chain seq x y z
N MET A 1 7.37 23.78 43.03
CA MET A 1 6.76 24.59 41.97
C MET A 1 6.94 23.78 40.70
N GLU A 2 5.88 23.11 40.28
CA GLU A 2 5.89 22.40 39.00
C GLU A 2 5.97 23.41 37.88
N ASP A 3 6.92 23.18 36.99
CA ASP A 3 7.26 24.00 35.84
C ASP A 3 6.11 23.93 34.83
N SER A 4 5.24 24.94 34.83
CA SER A 4 3.98 24.99 34.08
C SER A 4 4.14 25.11 32.56
N ASP A 5 5.38 25.19 32.06
CA ASP A 5 5.72 25.31 30.64
C ASP A 5 6.23 23.99 30.02
N ARG A 6 6.25 22.88 30.77
CA ARG A 6 6.53 21.57 30.16
C ARG A 6 5.27 21.09 29.44
N PRO A 7 5.29 20.87 28.11
CA PRO A 7 4.15 20.27 27.44
C PRO A 7 3.87 18.91 28.12
N GLN A 8 2.64 18.75 28.63
CA GLN A 8 2.21 17.48 29.22
C GLN A 8 2.48 16.35 28.23
N ALA A 9 3.05 15.25 28.72
CA ALA A 9 3.35 14.11 27.87
C ALA A 9 2.04 13.57 27.28
N THR A 10 1.90 13.65 25.95
CA THR A 10 0.71 13.17 25.24
C THR A 10 0.59 11.63 25.32
N PHE A 11 1.70 10.94 25.55
CA PHE A 11 1.77 9.49 25.67
C PHE A 11 2.58 9.06 26.89
N GLN A 12 2.12 7.99 27.56
CA GLN A 12 2.80 7.30 28.66
C GLN A 12 3.38 5.97 28.17
N LEU A 13 4.62 5.65 28.56
CA LEU A 13 5.23 4.34 28.30
C LEU A 13 4.70 3.35 29.34
N VAL A 14 4.22 2.20 28.88
CA VAL A 14 3.52 1.20 29.70
C VAL A 14 4.41 0.00 29.98
N LYS A 15 4.98 -0.60 28.92
CA LYS A 15 5.72 -1.86 29.03
C LYS A 15 6.84 -1.96 27.99
N PRO A 16 8.05 -2.41 28.35
CA PRO A 16 9.10 -2.67 27.37
C PRO A 16 8.73 -3.91 26.54
N ILE A 17 8.98 -3.84 25.23
CA ILE A 17 8.79 -4.96 24.30
C ILE A 17 10.14 -5.62 24.03
N GLU A 18 11.03 -4.92 23.32
CA GLU A 18 12.37 -5.39 22.99
C GLU A 18 13.29 -4.20 22.69
N GLY A 19 14.51 -4.23 23.25
CA GLY A 19 15.51 -3.18 23.04
C GLY A 19 14.97 -1.79 23.36
N ASN A 20 14.95 -0.92 22.36
CA ASN A 20 14.52 0.48 22.44
C ASN A 20 13.02 0.68 22.10
N ILE A 21 12.21 -0.39 22.15
CA ILE A 21 10.80 -0.39 21.79
C ILE A 21 9.92 -0.67 23.01
N TRP A 22 8.87 0.13 23.15
CA TRP A 22 7.93 0.13 24.26
C TRP A 22 6.49 0.16 23.76
N LEU A 23 5.60 -0.39 24.57
CA LEU A 23 4.17 -0.17 24.47
C LEU A 23 3.84 1.20 25.09
N ALA A 24 2.99 1.98 24.45
CA ALA A 24 2.57 3.30 24.91
C ALA A 24 1.05 3.47 24.86
N ARG A 25 0.53 4.38 25.69
CA ARG A 25 -0.89 4.78 25.73
C ARG A 25 -1.02 6.28 25.75
N LYS A 26 -2.11 6.81 25.19
CA LYS A 26 -2.37 8.25 25.17
C LYS A 26 -2.88 8.72 26.54
N VAL A 27 -2.35 9.83 27.03
CA VAL A 27 -2.72 10.38 28.35
C VAL A 27 -4.03 11.15 28.23
N GLY A 28 -5.00 10.86 29.11
CA GLY A 28 -6.23 11.65 29.25
C GLY A 28 -7.39 11.28 28.31
N GLN A 29 -7.30 10.18 27.54
CA GLN A 29 -8.48 9.59 26.90
C GLN A 29 -9.24 8.69 27.88
N LEU A 30 -10.58 8.77 27.86
CA LEU A 30 -11.49 7.98 28.72
C LEU A 30 -11.47 6.48 28.41
N THR A 31 -10.92 6.07 27.27
CA THR A 31 -10.76 4.68 26.84
C THR A 31 -9.30 4.28 27.00
N ASP A 32 -8.93 3.75 28.16
CA ASP A 32 -7.58 3.29 28.53
C ASP A 32 -7.03 2.11 27.69
N GLU A 33 -7.66 1.80 26.55
CA GLU A 33 -7.47 0.55 25.79
C GLU A 33 -6.66 0.71 24.50
N GLU A 34 -6.51 1.92 23.95
CA GLU A 34 -5.76 2.06 22.70
C GLU A 34 -4.24 2.08 22.94
N GLU A 35 -3.59 1.05 22.40
CA GLU A 35 -2.15 0.84 22.54
C GLU A 35 -1.38 1.25 21.28
N PHE A 36 -0.17 1.75 21.51
CA PHE A 36 0.76 2.24 20.49
C PHE A 36 2.14 1.64 20.70
N VAL A 37 2.98 1.74 19.68
CA VAL A 37 4.40 1.35 19.76
C VAL A 37 5.27 2.60 19.81
N ALA A 38 5.97 2.81 20.92
CA ALA A 38 6.96 3.85 21.08
C ALA A 38 8.36 3.30 20.83
N ARG A 39 9.12 3.92 19.92
CA ARG A 39 10.55 3.64 19.72
C ARG A 39 11.38 4.82 20.18
N LYS A 40 12.38 4.57 21.03
CA LYS A 40 13.37 5.58 21.41
C LYS A 40 14.14 6.03 20.17
N VAL A 41 14.32 7.33 20.05
CA VAL A 41 15.17 7.95 19.04
C VAL A 41 16.59 7.97 19.59
N ASP A 42 17.36 6.95 19.22
CA ASP A 42 18.74 6.75 19.61
C ASP A 42 19.73 7.10 18.49
N ASP A 43 19.22 7.48 17.31
CA ASP A 43 20.02 7.88 16.14
C ASP A 43 20.95 9.07 16.43
N PHE A 44 20.68 9.83 17.50
CA PHE A 44 21.46 11.00 17.91
C PHE A 44 22.42 10.73 19.07
N ASP A 45 22.34 9.56 19.72
CA ASP A 45 23.10 9.25 20.93
C ASP A 45 24.62 9.32 20.64
N GLU A 46 25.07 8.76 19.51
CA GLU A 46 26.49 8.83 19.08
C GLU A 46 27.00 10.27 18.92
N TYR A 47 26.15 11.19 18.45
CA TYR A 47 26.50 12.60 18.31
C TYR A 47 26.60 13.31 19.67
N TYR A 48 25.70 12.99 20.59
CA TYR A 48 25.73 13.55 21.94
C TYR A 48 26.88 12.97 22.78
N ASP A 49 27.16 11.67 22.66
CA ASP A 49 28.25 10.96 23.34
C ASP A 49 29.63 11.46 22.89
N ALA A 50 29.77 11.84 21.62
CA ALA A 50 30.97 12.49 21.11
C ALA A 50 31.22 13.89 21.73
N GLY A 51 30.24 14.44 22.47
CA GLY A 51 30.32 15.71 23.17
C GLY A 51 30.02 16.91 22.27
N LYS A 52 29.12 17.80 22.72
CA LYS A 52 28.76 19.10 22.09
C LYS A 52 29.97 20.00 21.73
N TYR A 53 31.16 19.67 22.22
CA TYR A 53 32.40 20.46 22.13
C TYR A 53 33.59 19.70 21.51
N ALA A 54 33.40 18.50 20.94
CA ALA A 54 34.45 17.88 20.15
C ALA A 54 34.72 18.74 18.91
N VAL A 55 35.97 19.15 18.76
CA VAL A 55 36.45 20.02 17.68
C VAL A 55 36.34 19.27 16.35
N GLY A 56 35.19 19.39 15.70
CA GLY A 56 34.91 18.85 14.36
C GLY A 56 34.08 17.57 14.36
N LEU A 57 33.08 17.51 13.46
CA LEU A 57 32.40 16.27 13.09
C LEU A 57 33.43 15.41 12.34
N THR A 58 33.94 14.35 12.98
CA THR A 58 35.08 13.57 12.48
C THR A 58 34.65 12.46 11.52
N THR A 59 33.39 12.01 11.58
CA THR A 59 32.87 10.94 10.73
C THR A 59 31.77 11.42 9.77
N GLU A 60 31.59 10.71 8.66
CA GLU A 60 30.46 10.92 7.74
C GLU A 60 29.12 10.73 8.45
N ARG A 61 29.02 9.70 9.30
CA ARG A 61 27.83 9.40 10.09
C ARG A 61 27.46 10.55 11.05
N GLN A 62 28.43 11.10 11.77
CA GLN A 62 28.19 12.26 12.65
C GLN A 62 27.67 13.48 11.87
N ARG A 63 28.17 13.73 10.64
CA ARG A 63 27.66 14.80 9.77
C ARG A 63 26.22 14.53 9.29
N GLN A 64 25.89 13.29 8.97
CA GLN A 64 24.53 12.90 8.59
C GLN A 64 23.55 13.05 9.76
N ILE A 65 23.94 12.61 10.96
CA ILE A 65 23.17 12.75 12.20
C ILE A 65 22.92 14.23 12.52
N LYS A 66 23.97 15.07 12.46
CA LYS A 66 23.87 16.53 12.60
C LYS A 66 22.88 17.14 11.60
N GLY A 67 23.01 16.80 10.32
CA GLY A 67 22.11 17.28 9.28
C GLY A 67 20.66 16.86 9.52
N LEU A 68 20.43 15.63 10.00
CA LEU A 68 19.10 15.17 10.38
C LEU A 68 18.53 15.95 11.58
N MET A 69 19.36 16.28 12.58
CA MET A 69 18.93 17.14 13.69
C MET A 69 18.53 18.53 13.22
N ASP A 70 19.38 19.18 12.43
CA ASP A 70 19.12 20.53 11.90
C ASP A 70 17.81 20.51 11.05
N LEU A 71 17.58 19.45 10.26
CA LEU A 71 16.34 19.26 9.50
C LEU A 71 15.11 19.10 10.41
N LEU A 72 15.17 18.24 11.44
CA LEU A 72 14.03 17.97 12.31
C LEU A 72 13.69 19.14 13.22
N TYR A 73 14.69 19.76 13.84
CA TYR A 73 14.52 20.78 14.87
C TYR A 73 14.55 22.21 14.31
N ASP A 74 15.50 22.53 13.43
CA ASP A 74 15.66 23.91 12.94
C ASP A 74 14.78 24.19 11.71
N CYS A 75 14.56 23.18 10.86
CA CYS A 75 13.70 23.29 9.67
C CYS A 75 12.26 22.78 9.88
N ASN A 76 11.91 22.32 11.09
CA ASN A 76 10.57 21.85 11.47
C ASN A 76 10.01 20.74 10.54
N LEU A 77 10.88 19.90 9.98
CA LEU A 77 10.47 18.80 9.08
C LEU A 77 9.62 17.74 9.77
N GLY A 78 9.62 17.68 11.11
CA GLY A 78 8.77 16.76 11.87
C GLY A 78 7.29 16.88 11.52
N ARG A 79 6.78 18.10 11.26
CA ARG A 79 5.38 18.30 10.86
C ARG A 79 5.08 17.74 9.47
N ASN A 80 6.00 17.90 8.53
CA ASN A 80 5.85 17.38 7.17
C ASN A 80 5.92 15.85 7.15
N ILE A 81 6.83 15.27 7.94
CA ILE A 81 6.93 13.82 8.13
C ILE A 81 5.63 13.28 8.74
N SER A 82 5.13 13.92 9.80
CA SER A 82 3.86 13.53 10.42
C SER A 82 2.69 13.60 9.43
N HIS A 83 2.67 14.60 8.55
CA HIS A 83 1.65 14.71 7.51
C HIS A 83 1.72 13.55 6.51
N ILE A 84 2.92 13.18 6.04
CA ILE A 84 3.11 12.03 5.13
C ILE A 84 2.63 10.72 5.76
N PHE A 85 2.91 10.52 7.05
CA PHE A 85 2.48 9.31 7.77
C PHE A 85 1.04 9.38 8.29
N ASN A 86 0.29 10.45 8.02
CA ASN A 86 -1.11 10.55 8.41
C ASN A 86 -2.04 10.02 7.31
N HIS A 87 -2.13 8.70 7.21
CA HIS A 87 -3.01 8.02 6.25
C HIS A 87 -3.52 6.70 6.83
N GLU A 88 -4.81 6.40 6.64
CA GLU A 88 -5.47 5.25 7.26
C GLU A 88 -4.77 3.90 6.93
N ASN A 89 -4.28 3.76 5.70
CA ASN A 89 -3.57 2.57 5.23
C ASN A 89 -2.04 2.66 5.30
N ILE A 90 -1.49 3.57 6.11
CA ILE A 90 -0.06 3.65 6.43
C ILE A 90 0.11 3.49 7.94
N ILE A 91 1.17 2.80 8.38
CA ILE A 91 1.54 2.79 9.81
C ILE A 91 1.82 4.23 10.22
N SER A 92 0.89 4.80 10.98
CA SER A 92 0.88 6.23 11.22
C SER A 92 1.83 6.60 12.35
N LEU A 93 2.45 7.77 12.21
CA LEU A 93 3.17 8.41 13.30
C LEU A 93 2.14 9.11 14.19
N ALA A 94 1.63 8.38 15.19
CA ALA A 94 0.61 8.86 16.14
C ALA A 94 1.09 10.04 16.98
N GLY A 95 2.39 10.14 17.22
CA GLY A 95 2.98 11.33 17.81
C GLY A 95 4.39 11.14 18.34
N TYR A 96 4.72 11.97 19.32
CA TYR A 96 6.03 12.05 19.93
C TYR A 96 5.88 12.19 21.45
N SER A 97 6.79 11.56 22.19
CA SER A 97 6.83 11.62 23.65
C SER A 97 8.24 11.89 24.13
N ARG A 98 8.38 12.82 25.09
CA ARG A 98 9.64 13.11 25.77
C ARG A 98 9.49 12.74 27.24
N GLN A 99 10.29 11.80 27.72
CA GLN A 99 10.20 11.28 29.08
C GLN A 99 11.58 11.20 29.74
N HIS A 100 11.63 11.20 31.07
CA HIS A 100 12.88 10.91 31.76
C HIS A 100 13.12 9.39 31.72
N PRO A 101 14.36 8.93 31.53
CA PRO A 101 14.68 7.52 31.47
C PRO A 101 14.23 6.84 32.75
N PHE A 102 13.72 5.61 32.63
CA PHE A 102 13.38 4.78 33.79
C PHE A 102 14.60 4.45 34.67
N HIS A 103 15.83 4.73 34.18
CA HIS A 103 17.07 4.59 34.95
C HIS A 103 17.47 5.91 35.62
N ALA A 104 17.33 5.94 36.95
CA ALA A 104 17.43 7.09 37.83
C ALA A 104 18.82 7.78 37.96
N GLN A 105 19.72 7.65 36.98
CA GLN A 105 21.11 8.13 37.11
C GLN A 105 21.53 9.23 36.11
N LEU A 106 20.66 9.64 35.19
CA LEU A 106 20.94 10.72 34.24
C LEU A 106 19.75 11.69 34.15
N ASP A 107 20.01 12.99 34.38
CA ASP A 107 19.07 14.11 34.18
C ASP A 107 18.80 14.39 32.67
N ALA A 108 18.85 13.35 31.82
CA ALA A 108 18.66 13.48 30.38
C ALA A 108 17.24 13.02 30.04
N THR A 109 16.46 13.83 29.34
CA THR A 109 15.17 13.38 28.76
C THR A 109 15.42 12.55 27.50
N GLU A 110 14.72 11.44 27.35
CA GLU A 110 14.71 10.60 26.16
C GLU A 110 13.51 10.90 25.26
N ASP A 111 13.77 10.84 23.95
CA ASP A 111 12.83 11.17 22.89
C ASP A 111 12.29 9.88 22.25
N TYR A 112 10.97 9.78 22.10
CA TYR A 112 10.27 8.62 21.55
C TYR A 112 9.35 9.02 20.40
N LEU A 113 9.42 8.29 19.30
CA LEU A 113 8.41 8.33 18.23
C LEU A 113 7.36 7.27 18.50
N VAL A 114 6.09 7.66 18.47
CA VAL A 114 4.95 6.81 18.80
C VAL A 114 4.19 6.48 17.51
N TRP A 115 4.05 5.20 17.23
CA TRP A 115 3.47 4.65 16.02
C TRP A 115 2.24 3.81 16.34
N ASP A 116 1.37 3.62 15.34
CA ASP A 116 0.25 2.67 15.46
C ASP A 116 0.75 1.27 15.82
N LEU A 117 0.02 0.59 16.70
CA LEU A 117 0.21 -0.83 16.95
C LEU A 117 -0.55 -1.65 15.89
N CYS A 118 0.20 -2.41 15.10
CA CYS A 118 -0.33 -3.43 14.18
C CYS A 118 -0.30 -4.81 14.84
N ASP A 119 -1.25 -5.02 15.75
CA ASP A 119 -1.36 -6.21 16.60
C ASP A 119 -1.84 -7.47 15.85
N GLY A 120 -2.43 -7.32 14.66
CA GLY A 120 -2.78 -8.43 13.75
C GLY A 120 -1.57 -9.02 13.00
N GLY A 121 -0.37 -8.48 13.22
CA GLY A 121 0.87 -8.94 12.58
C GLY A 121 1.01 -8.47 11.13
N PHE A 122 1.71 -9.24 10.31
CA PHE A 122 1.98 -8.91 8.91
C PHE A 122 1.66 -10.08 7.98
N LEU A 123 1.36 -9.77 6.72
CA LEU A 123 0.86 -10.70 5.70
C LEU A 123 1.70 -11.98 5.56
N ASN A 124 3.02 -11.91 5.77
CA ASN A 124 3.88 -13.09 5.70
C ASN A 124 3.52 -14.18 6.72
N ASN A 125 2.92 -13.83 7.87
CA ASN A 125 2.44 -14.79 8.86
C ASN A 125 1.33 -15.68 8.30
N LEU A 126 0.51 -15.16 7.37
CA LEU A 126 -0.58 -15.91 6.75
C LEU A 126 -0.08 -16.96 5.75
N PHE A 127 1.17 -16.85 5.26
CA PHE A 127 1.78 -17.88 4.40
C PHE A 127 2.39 -19.05 5.17
N THR A 128 2.57 -18.92 6.49
CA THR A 128 3.11 -20.02 7.32
C THR A 128 2.05 -21.02 7.72
N ASP A 129 0.78 -20.60 7.75
CA ASP A 129 -0.33 -21.46 8.10
C ASP A 129 -0.92 -22.15 6.86
N ARG A 130 -0.73 -23.47 6.76
CA ARG A 130 -1.25 -24.29 5.66
C ARG A 130 -2.73 -24.64 5.83
N LEU A 131 -3.38 -24.20 6.91
CA LEU A 131 -4.79 -24.48 7.19
C LEU A 131 -5.78 -23.61 6.37
N ASN A 132 -5.28 -22.72 5.51
CA ASN A 132 -6.07 -21.80 4.69
C ASN A 132 -6.62 -22.41 3.37
N GLU A 133 -6.38 -23.70 3.11
CA GLU A 133 -6.98 -24.45 1.99
C GLU A 133 -8.49 -24.76 2.24
N ARG A 134 -9.26 -23.78 2.73
CA ARG A 134 -10.66 -23.97 3.14
C ARG A 134 -11.65 -23.91 1.96
N GLU A 135 -11.25 -23.31 0.85
CA GLU A 135 -12.03 -23.31 -0.40
C GLU A 135 -11.34 -24.15 -1.47
N PRO A 136 -12.08 -25.01 -2.20
CA PRO A 136 -11.50 -25.80 -3.26
C PRO A 136 -10.90 -24.87 -4.34
N LYS A 137 -9.57 -24.86 -4.45
CA LYS A 137 -8.75 -24.12 -5.44
C LYS A 137 -8.47 -22.64 -5.13
N CYS A 138 -8.72 -22.16 -3.91
CA CYS A 138 -8.23 -20.85 -3.44
C CYS A 138 -7.20 -21.06 -2.33
N PHE A 139 -6.09 -20.31 -2.35
CA PHE A 139 -5.05 -20.36 -1.32
C PHE A 139 -5.38 -19.47 -0.11
N MET A 140 -6.00 -18.31 -0.35
CA MET A 140 -6.56 -17.43 0.67
C MET A 140 -7.96 -16.98 0.22
N PRO A 141 -8.84 -16.54 1.14
CA PRO A 141 -10.13 -15.96 0.79
C PRO A 141 -10.00 -14.80 -0.23
N GLU A 142 -10.93 -14.72 -1.18
CA GLU A 142 -10.93 -13.66 -2.19
C GLU A 142 -11.13 -12.27 -1.56
N SER A 143 -12.05 -12.16 -0.60
CA SER A 143 -12.26 -10.97 0.22
C SER A 143 -10.98 -10.46 0.91
N LEU A 144 -10.14 -11.34 1.46
CA LEU A 144 -8.84 -10.94 2.03
C LEU A 144 -7.88 -10.39 0.96
N CYS A 145 -7.87 -10.98 -0.24
CA CYS A 145 -7.05 -10.48 -1.35
C CYS A 145 -7.49 -9.07 -1.78
N TRP A 146 -8.81 -8.84 -1.85
CA TRP A 146 -9.36 -7.51 -2.12
C TRP A 146 -9.07 -6.50 -1.02
N HIS A 147 -9.17 -6.91 0.24
CA HIS A 147 -8.88 -6.09 1.40
C HIS A 147 -7.45 -5.53 1.34
N VAL A 148 -6.46 -6.39 1.09
CA VAL A 148 -5.05 -5.97 0.92
C VAL A 148 -4.88 -5.09 -0.32
N LEU A 149 -5.42 -5.52 -1.47
CA LEU A 149 -5.25 -4.81 -2.73
C LEU A 149 -5.77 -3.37 -2.65
N THR A 150 -7.01 -3.18 -2.21
CA THR A 150 -7.64 -1.85 -2.14
C THR A 150 -6.99 -0.95 -1.10
N SER A 151 -6.67 -1.49 0.08
CA SER A 151 -6.00 -0.75 1.16
C SER A 151 -4.62 -0.23 0.75
N ILE A 152 -3.77 -1.08 0.17
CA ILE A 152 -2.43 -0.67 -0.22
C ILE A 152 -2.46 0.22 -1.46
N MET A 153 -3.39 0.02 -2.41
CA MET A 153 -3.57 0.95 -3.52
C MET A 153 -3.90 2.38 -3.04
N ARG A 154 -4.74 2.54 -2.01
CA ARG A 154 -5.00 3.85 -1.38
C ARG A 154 -3.73 4.48 -0.79
N ALA A 155 -2.94 3.68 -0.05
CA ALA A 155 -1.65 4.14 0.47
C ALA A 155 -0.69 4.56 -0.66
N LEU A 156 -0.65 3.84 -1.79
CA LEU A 156 0.19 4.21 -2.92
C LEU A 156 -0.32 5.46 -3.64
N ALA A 157 -1.63 5.67 -3.78
CA ALA A 157 -2.17 6.92 -4.34
C ALA A 157 -1.77 8.13 -3.50
N TRP A 158 -1.77 7.98 -2.18
CA TRP A 158 -1.25 8.98 -1.26
C TRP A 158 0.25 9.22 -1.45
N LEU A 159 1.07 8.16 -1.40
CA LEU A 159 2.53 8.28 -1.50
C LEU A 159 3.01 8.81 -2.85
N HIS A 160 2.40 8.35 -3.94
CA HIS A 160 2.83 8.67 -5.29
C HIS A 160 2.32 10.02 -5.76
N GLU A 161 1.13 10.45 -5.34
CA GLU A 161 0.45 11.59 -5.95
C GLU A 161 -0.19 12.56 -4.95
N GLY A 162 -0.19 12.25 -3.65
CA GLY A 162 -0.83 13.07 -2.62
C GLY A 162 -2.36 13.05 -2.69
N HIS A 163 -2.93 11.98 -3.29
CA HIS A 163 -4.37 11.77 -3.36
C HIS A 163 -4.84 10.97 -2.15
N ARG A 164 -5.87 11.48 -1.47
CA ARG A 164 -6.58 10.77 -0.41
C ARG A 164 -8.02 10.56 -0.84
N GLN A 165 -8.58 9.40 -0.49
CA GLN A 165 -10.00 9.14 -0.75
C GLN A 165 -10.83 9.68 0.41
N GLU A 166 -11.67 10.66 0.12
CA GLU A 166 -12.69 11.14 1.04
C GLU A 166 -13.99 10.36 0.83
N VAL A 167 -14.76 10.22 1.90
CA VAL A 167 -16.05 9.52 1.88
C VAL A 167 -17.13 10.46 2.38
N ASN A 168 -18.19 10.59 1.60
CA ASN A 168 -19.43 11.17 2.08
C ASN A 168 -20.16 10.10 2.90
N TRP A 169 -20.05 10.19 4.23
CA TRP A 169 -20.64 9.20 5.14
C TRP A 169 -22.17 9.09 5.06
N LEU A 170 -22.86 10.10 4.53
CA LEU A 170 -24.32 10.01 4.30
C LEU A 170 -24.64 9.13 3.10
N THR A 171 -23.93 9.30 1.98
CA THR A 171 -24.24 8.63 0.71
C THR A 171 -23.38 7.40 0.43
N GLY A 172 -22.26 7.24 1.13
CA GLY A 172 -21.22 6.25 0.83
C GLY A 172 -20.37 6.60 -0.38
N GLU A 173 -20.62 7.74 -1.02
CA GLU A 173 -19.88 8.17 -2.21
C GLU A 173 -18.42 8.47 -1.84
N LYS A 174 -17.50 7.96 -2.66
CA LYS A 174 -16.06 8.12 -2.47
C LYS A 174 -15.48 8.98 -3.59
N HIS A 175 -14.69 9.99 -3.24
CA HIS A 175 -14.01 10.84 -4.22
C HIS A 175 -12.54 11.06 -3.85
N TRP A 176 -11.68 11.16 -4.85
CA TRP A 176 -10.27 11.44 -4.65
C TRP A 176 -10.03 12.94 -4.51
N VAL A 177 -9.35 13.33 -3.43
CA VAL A 177 -8.95 14.72 -3.17
C VAL A 177 -7.43 14.81 -3.15
N ARG A 178 -6.90 15.74 -3.94
CA ARG A 178 -5.48 16.08 -3.92
C ARG A 178 -5.19 17.00 -2.74
N THR A 179 -4.29 16.58 -1.86
CA THR A 179 -4.02 17.29 -0.61
C THR A 179 -2.91 18.34 -0.74
N ASP A 180 -1.99 18.15 -1.70
CA ASP A 180 -0.87 19.09 -1.94
C ASP A 180 -0.57 19.21 -3.45
N MET A 181 -0.37 20.45 -3.90
CA MET A 181 -0.01 20.76 -5.30
C MET A 181 1.49 20.58 -5.58
N ASP A 182 2.31 20.59 -4.54
CA ASP A 182 3.77 20.44 -4.61
C ASP A 182 4.24 19.08 -4.07
N TRP A 183 3.32 18.11 -4.01
CA TRP A 183 3.61 16.74 -3.58
C TRP A 183 4.80 16.14 -4.35
N MET A 184 5.77 15.63 -3.62
CA MET A 184 6.89 14.88 -4.19
C MET A 184 6.61 13.39 -4.03
N PRO A 185 6.46 12.62 -5.13
CA PRO A 185 6.21 11.19 -5.07
C PRO A 185 7.24 10.45 -4.22
N ILE A 186 6.75 9.58 -3.35
CA ILE A 186 7.51 8.75 -2.44
C ILE A 186 7.40 7.30 -2.92
N LEU A 187 8.49 6.74 -3.43
CA LEU A 187 8.56 5.35 -3.88
C LEU A 187 8.91 4.45 -2.69
N HIS A 188 8.12 3.41 -2.43
CA HIS A 188 8.29 2.59 -1.22
C HIS A 188 9.50 1.63 -1.33
N ARG A 189 9.74 1.06 -2.53
CA ARG A 189 10.90 0.19 -2.85
C ARG A 189 11.02 -1.10 -2.03
N ASN A 190 9.96 -1.51 -1.33
CA ASN A 190 10.00 -2.68 -0.45
C ASN A 190 8.61 -3.25 -0.13
N ILE A 191 7.69 -3.20 -1.10
CA ILE A 191 6.34 -3.74 -0.94
C ILE A 191 6.39 -5.26 -1.06
N ASP A 192 6.06 -5.97 0.01
CA ASP A 192 5.96 -7.42 0.08
C ASP A 192 5.08 -7.84 1.25
N GLY A 193 4.92 -9.15 1.48
CA GLY A 193 4.14 -9.63 2.63
C GLY A 193 4.74 -9.27 4.00
N GLY A 194 5.97 -8.78 4.07
CA GLY A 194 6.59 -8.31 5.29
C GLY A 194 6.29 -6.84 5.60
N SER A 195 6.04 -6.02 4.59
CA SER A 195 5.70 -4.60 4.75
C SER A 195 4.20 -4.31 4.84
N ILE A 196 3.34 -5.31 4.64
CA ILE A 196 1.88 -5.20 4.76
C ILE A 196 1.44 -5.74 6.13
N PHE A 197 0.85 -4.87 6.95
CA PHE A 197 0.46 -5.14 8.34
C PHE A 197 -1.05 -5.07 8.53
N PHE A 198 -1.53 -5.75 9.58
CA PHE A 198 -2.93 -5.75 9.99
C PHE A 198 -3.07 -5.28 11.43
N GLN A 199 -4.19 -4.61 11.71
CA GLN A 199 -4.71 -4.44 13.05
C GLN A 199 -5.82 -5.48 13.27
N HIS A 200 -6.03 -5.93 14.51
CA HIS A 200 -7.20 -6.77 14.78
C HIS A 200 -8.50 -6.01 14.50
N PRO A 201 -9.56 -6.70 14.03
CA PRO A 201 -10.89 -6.13 13.93
C PRO A 201 -11.36 -5.56 15.27
N ARG A 202 -12.02 -4.40 15.24
CA ARG A 202 -12.55 -3.69 16.42
C ARG A 202 -14.07 -3.46 16.36
N GLY A 203 -14.69 -3.58 15.19
CA GLY A 203 -16.13 -3.51 14.97
C GLY A 203 -16.64 -4.71 14.17
N GLU A 204 -17.56 -4.46 13.24
CA GLU A 204 -18.14 -5.50 12.37
C GLU A 204 -17.26 -5.80 11.14
N GLU A 205 -16.14 -5.09 10.96
CA GLU A 205 -15.24 -5.34 9.83
C GLU A 205 -14.57 -6.71 9.90
N LEU A 206 -14.37 -7.35 8.73
CA LEU A 206 -13.93 -8.74 8.71
C LEU A 206 -12.45 -8.94 9.08
N TYR A 207 -11.56 -8.04 8.64
CA TYR A 207 -10.10 -8.23 8.72
C TYR A 207 -9.34 -7.17 9.52
N GLY A 208 -10.03 -6.14 10.04
CA GLY A 208 -9.40 -4.98 10.64
C GLY A 208 -8.70 -4.09 9.60
N VAL A 209 -7.86 -3.16 10.05
CA VAL A 209 -7.19 -2.20 9.14
C VAL A 209 -5.92 -2.80 8.53
N CYS A 210 -5.79 -2.74 7.20
CA CYS A 210 -4.57 -3.09 6.49
C CYS A 210 -3.70 -1.83 6.23
N LYS A 211 -2.43 -1.89 6.65
CA LYS A 211 -1.48 -0.78 6.62
C LYS A 211 -0.15 -1.14 5.94
N LEU A 212 0.38 -0.20 5.17
CA LEU A 212 1.74 -0.27 4.62
C LEU A 212 2.76 0.26 5.64
N GLY A 213 3.87 -0.45 5.81
CA GLY A 213 4.95 -0.13 6.74
C GLY A 213 6.34 -0.47 6.19
N ARG A 214 7.38 -0.36 7.03
CA ARG A 214 8.80 -0.59 6.64
C ARG A 214 9.33 0.34 5.56
N PHE A 215 9.10 1.64 5.74
CA PHE A 215 9.57 2.73 4.89
C PHE A 215 11.09 2.99 4.93
N GLY A 216 11.90 2.12 5.56
CA GLY A 216 13.36 2.31 5.65
C GLY A 216 14.08 2.35 4.30
N ASN A 217 13.46 1.78 3.26
CA ASN A 217 13.93 1.85 1.88
C ASN A 217 13.19 2.90 1.05
N ALA A 218 12.27 3.69 1.59
CA ALA A 218 11.51 4.64 0.78
C ALA A 218 12.42 5.72 0.15
N PHE A 219 11.99 6.31 -0.96
CA PHE A 219 12.75 7.34 -1.66
C PHE A 219 11.83 8.46 -2.15
N VAL A 220 12.15 9.70 -1.77
CA VAL A 220 11.48 10.90 -2.29
C VAL A 220 12.12 11.26 -3.63
N SER A 221 11.35 11.20 -4.70
CA SER A 221 11.87 11.31 -6.08
C SER A 221 12.53 12.65 -6.42
N GLY A 222 12.21 13.73 -5.69
CA GLY A 222 12.72 15.07 -5.93
C GLY A 222 12.17 15.73 -7.21
N VAL A 223 11.16 15.13 -7.83
CA VAL A 223 10.37 15.72 -8.92
C VAL A 223 8.93 15.91 -8.41
N PRO A 224 8.26 17.03 -8.71
CA PRO A 224 6.87 17.20 -8.29
C PRO A 224 5.94 16.24 -9.05
N ALA A 225 4.90 15.75 -8.38
CA ALA A 225 3.87 14.91 -8.98
C ALA A 225 3.16 15.66 -10.12
N GLN A 226 2.80 14.93 -11.18
CA GLN A 226 2.22 15.54 -12.38
C GLN A 226 0.96 16.35 -12.05
N ARG A 227 0.86 17.55 -12.61
CA ARG A 227 -0.32 18.42 -12.45
C ARG A 227 -1.39 18.02 -13.46
N GLU A 228 -2.64 17.86 -13.02
CA GLU A 228 -3.77 17.50 -13.90
C GLU A 228 -4.08 18.60 -14.94
N LYS A 229 -3.72 19.87 -14.65
CA LYS A 229 -3.87 21.02 -15.57
C LYS A 229 -2.61 21.86 -15.57
N GLN A 230 -2.05 22.10 -16.76
CA GLN A 230 -1.04 23.13 -16.97
C GLN A 230 -1.76 24.43 -17.33
N TYR A 231 -1.81 25.40 -16.42
CA TYR A 231 -2.46 26.68 -16.70
C TYR A 231 -1.61 27.49 -17.68
N ALA A 232 -2.27 28.12 -18.66
CA ALA A 232 -1.60 28.94 -19.67
C ALA A 232 -0.85 30.10 -18.98
N GLY A 233 0.47 30.17 -19.16
CA GLY A 233 1.32 31.20 -18.55
C GLY A 233 2.10 30.75 -17.31
N GLU A 234 1.89 29.53 -16.79
CA GLU A 234 2.77 29.00 -15.74
C GLU A 234 4.13 28.61 -16.32
N THR A 235 5.20 29.18 -15.75
CA THR A 235 6.55 28.65 -15.93
C THR A 235 6.61 27.26 -15.30
N PRO A 236 7.01 26.21 -16.04
CA PRO A 236 7.20 24.87 -15.48
C PRO A 236 8.13 24.96 -14.27
N VAL A 237 7.78 24.29 -13.17
CA VAL A 237 8.66 24.21 -11.99
C VAL A 237 10.01 23.65 -12.47
N PRO A 238 11.16 24.21 -12.08
CA PRO A 238 12.46 23.63 -12.41
C PRO A 238 12.45 22.15 -12.04
N ASN A 239 12.79 21.26 -12.98
CA ASN A 239 12.72 19.80 -12.83
C ASN A 239 11.33 19.13 -12.89
N SER A 240 10.25 19.83 -13.27
CA SER A 240 8.90 19.27 -13.45
C SER A 240 8.72 18.38 -14.67
N ILE A 241 9.74 18.28 -15.53
CA ILE A 241 9.74 17.40 -16.70
C ILE A 241 10.55 16.17 -16.31
N GLY A 242 9.89 15.21 -15.67
CA GLY A 242 10.54 13.99 -15.21
C GLY A 242 9.53 13.03 -14.62
N TYR A 243 9.76 11.75 -14.87
CA TYR A 243 9.03 10.68 -14.20
C TYR A 243 9.55 10.53 -12.76
N PRO A 244 8.71 10.08 -11.82
CA PRO A 244 9.18 9.71 -10.49
C PRO A 244 10.10 8.50 -10.59
N LEU A 245 11.38 8.70 -10.26
CA LEU A 245 12.43 7.70 -10.34
C LEU A 245 13.17 7.60 -9.00
N ALA A 246 13.67 6.41 -8.70
CA ALA A 246 14.55 6.17 -7.57
C ALA A 246 15.68 5.20 -7.97
N PRO A 247 16.86 5.25 -7.32
CA PRO A 247 17.82 4.17 -7.47
C PRO A 247 17.25 2.88 -6.88
N LYS A 248 17.62 1.71 -7.43
CA LYS A 248 17.18 0.41 -6.89
C LYS A 248 17.61 0.19 -5.44
N LYS A 249 18.77 0.72 -5.04
CA LYS A 249 19.33 0.63 -3.69
C LYS A 249 20.01 1.94 -3.30
N GLY A 250 19.98 2.25 -2.00
CA GLY A 250 20.67 3.41 -1.43
C GLY A 250 20.11 4.75 -1.94
N HIS A 251 21.01 5.74 -2.03
CA HIS A 251 20.72 7.11 -2.44
C HIS A 251 21.51 7.48 -3.71
N MET A 252 20.90 8.32 -4.55
CA MET A 252 21.50 8.83 -5.77
C MET A 252 20.96 10.24 -6.03
N ASP A 253 21.83 11.16 -6.45
CA ASP A 253 21.39 12.51 -6.78
C ASP A 253 20.60 12.55 -8.10
N LEU A 254 19.78 13.58 -8.26
CA LEU A 254 18.88 13.74 -9.40
C LEU A 254 19.62 13.79 -10.75
N THR A 255 20.83 14.34 -10.80
CA THR A 255 21.61 14.45 -12.03
C THR A 255 22.12 13.09 -12.47
N SER A 256 22.65 12.31 -11.53
CA SER A 256 23.10 10.93 -11.76
C SER A 256 21.95 10.03 -12.19
N MET A 257 20.80 10.11 -11.50
CA MET A 257 19.60 9.35 -11.89
C MET A 257 19.16 9.68 -13.31
N ARG A 258 19.12 10.96 -13.69
CA ARG A 258 18.76 11.36 -15.06
C ARG A 258 19.72 10.83 -16.10
N LYS A 259 21.02 10.83 -15.82
CA LYS A 259 22.04 10.30 -16.73
C LYS A 259 21.86 8.79 -16.90
N GLN A 260 21.77 8.06 -15.79
CA GLN A 260 21.59 6.61 -15.80
C GLN A 260 20.29 6.20 -16.50
N TRP A 261 19.19 6.91 -16.26
CA TRP A 261 17.91 6.62 -16.94
C TRP A 261 17.99 6.85 -18.45
N LYS A 262 18.63 7.93 -18.90
CA LYS A 262 18.87 8.17 -20.33
C LYS A 262 19.70 7.06 -20.96
N GLU A 263 20.72 6.60 -20.25
CA GLU A 263 21.56 5.48 -20.70
C GLU A 263 20.76 4.18 -20.80
N TYR A 264 19.95 3.86 -19.79
CA TYR A 264 19.00 2.73 -19.82
C TYR A 264 18.06 2.79 -21.03
N LEU A 265 17.46 3.94 -21.30
CA LEU A 265 16.56 4.10 -22.45
C LEU A 265 17.27 3.87 -23.79
N PHE A 266 18.57 4.14 -23.86
CA PHE A 266 19.39 3.94 -25.05
C PHE A 266 19.91 2.50 -25.18
N THR A 267 20.50 1.94 -24.13
CA THR A 267 21.17 0.62 -24.15
C THR A 267 20.23 -0.54 -23.89
N ARG A 268 19.12 -0.30 -23.18
CA ARG A 268 18.21 -1.32 -22.64
C ARG A 268 18.88 -2.30 -21.67
N ASP A 269 19.96 -1.87 -21.03
CA ASP A 269 20.65 -2.63 -20.00
C ASP A 269 19.89 -2.57 -18.66
N ASN A 270 19.36 -3.69 -18.21
CA ASN A 270 18.55 -3.78 -16.98
C ASN A 270 19.32 -3.41 -15.71
N ASP A 271 20.64 -3.47 -15.72
CA ASP A 271 21.47 -3.03 -14.58
C ASP A 271 21.43 -1.50 -14.40
N LEU A 272 21.18 -0.77 -15.49
CA LEU A 272 21.00 0.68 -15.48
C LEU A 272 19.56 1.11 -15.18
N ARG A 273 18.60 0.19 -15.16
CA ARG A 273 17.20 0.51 -14.92
C ARG A 273 16.99 1.06 -13.50
N LEU A 274 16.36 2.22 -13.40
CA LEU A 274 15.91 2.80 -12.14
C LEU A 274 14.55 2.25 -11.71
N TYR A 275 14.26 2.39 -10.42
CA TYR A 275 12.98 2.08 -9.80
C TYR A 275 11.94 3.15 -10.13
N THR A 276 10.69 2.75 -10.33
CA THR A 276 9.57 3.58 -10.81
C THR A 276 8.30 3.29 -10.02
N LEU A 277 7.25 4.10 -10.20
CA LEU A 277 5.92 3.82 -9.61
C LEU A 277 5.38 2.44 -10.01
N SER A 278 5.64 2.04 -11.26
CA SER A 278 5.23 0.72 -11.78
C SER A 278 5.86 -0.43 -11.02
N ASP A 279 7.04 -0.24 -10.40
CA ASP A 279 7.65 -1.27 -9.56
C ASP A 279 6.88 -1.45 -8.25
N ASP A 280 6.39 -0.37 -7.64
CA ASP A 280 5.54 -0.45 -6.45
C ASP A 280 4.18 -1.09 -6.79
N HIS A 281 3.58 -0.76 -7.94
CA HIS A 281 2.37 -1.45 -8.44
C HIS A 281 2.63 -2.94 -8.69
N TRP A 282 3.73 -3.28 -9.38
CA TRP A 282 4.11 -4.66 -9.64
C TRP A 282 4.33 -5.44 -8.35
N ALA A 283 5.01 -4.83 -7.36
CA ALA A 283 5.30 -5.45 -6.08
C ALA A 283 4.01 -5.74 -5.28
N LEU A 284 3.04 -4.84 -5.28
CA LEU A 284 1.72 -5.10 -4.72
C LEU A 284 0.98 -6.21 -5.47
N GLY A 285 0.98 -6.16 -6.81
CA GLY A 285 0.39 -7.22 -7.64
C GLY A 285 1.02 -8.59 -7.35
N ALA A 286 2.33 -8.65 -7.14
CA ALA A 286 3.06 -9.87 -6.83
C ALA A 286 2.76 -10.38 -5.41
N ALA A 287 2.54 -9.49 -4.44
CA ALA A 287 2.09 -9.84 -3.11
C ALA A 287 0.70 -10.49 -3.15
N VAL A 288 -0.25 -9.86 -3.85
CA VAL A 288 -1.62 -10.40 -4.01
C VAL A 288 -1.63 -11.67 -4.85
N PHE A 289 -0.80 -11.78 -5.90
CA PHE A 289 -0.62 -13.04 -6.64
C PHE A 289 -0.16 -14.18 -5.73
N ARG A 290 0.74 -13.90 -4.78
CA ARG A 290 1.16 -14.89 -3.79
C ARG A 290 0.05 -15.24 -2.82
N MET A 291 -0.78 -14.28 -2.40
CA MET A 291 -2.00 -14.56 -1.64
C MET A 291 -2.96 -15.47 -2.42
N MET A 292 -3.06 -15.26 -3.74
CA MET A 292 -3.93 -16.06 -4.58
C MET A 292 -3.42 -17.49 -4.77
N THR A 293 -2.11 -17.67 -4.94
CA THR A 293 -1.55 -18.92 -5.47
C THR A 293 -0.64 -19.67 -4.49
N GLY A 294 -0.22 -19.03 -3.40
CA GLY A 294 0.82 -19.51 -2.50
C GLY A 294 2.26 -19.37 -3.04
N TYR A 295 2.42 -19.07 -4.34
CA TYR A 295 3.72 -19.00 -5.01
C TYR A 295 4.23 -17.57 -5.17
N ARG A 296 5.55 -17.40 -5.02
CA ARG A 296 6.22 -16.13 -5.33
C ARG A 296 6.47 -16.03 -6.83
N LEU A 297 6.18 -14.86 -7.40
CA LEU A 297 6.59 -14.55 -8.77
C LEU A 297 8.12 -14.34 -8.84
N PRO A 298 8.75 -14.74 -9.96
CA PRO A 298 10.11 -14.32 -10.28
C PRO A 298 10.26 -12.79 -10.28
N THR A 299 11.46 -12.31 -9.94
CA THR A 299 11.78 -10.88 -9.97
C THR A 299 11.76 -10.32 -11.39
N ILE A 300 11.34 -9.06 -11.52
CA ILE A 300 11.42 -8.28 -12.78
C ILE A 300 12.79 -7.63 -12.99
N ASP A 301 13.68 -7.68 -11.98
CA ASP A 301 15.05 -7.16 -12.10
C ASP A 301 16.00 -8.09 -12.84
N GLY A 302 15.53 -9.29 -13.21
CA GLY A 302 16.33 -10.32 -13.85
C GLY A 302 16.85 -11.37 -12.87
N CYS A 303 17.02 -12.59 -13.37
CA CYS A 303 17.59 -13.69 -12.61
C CYS A 303 19.07 -13.44 -12.29
N GLU A 304 19.50 -13.69 -11.06
CA GLU A 304 20.90 -13.54 -10.63
C GLU A 304 21.89 -14.37 -11.47
N ASN A 305 21.45 -15.50 -12.02
CA ASN A 305 22.32 -16.40 -12.79
C ASN A 305 22.42 -16.02 -14.27
N CYS A 306 21.35 -15.49 -14.87
CA CYS A 306 21.28 -15.31 -16.33
C CYS A 306 20.74 -13.95 -16.80
N GLY A 307 20.41 -13.04 -15.88
CA GLY A 307 19.87 -11.70 -16.17
C GLY A 307 18.46 -11.68 -16.80
N CYS A 308 17.89 -12.83 -17.16
CA CYS A 308 16.60 -12.90 -17.83
C CYS A 308 15.41 -12.74 -16.87
N ILE A 309 14.30 -12.24 -17.40
CA ILE A 309 13.01 -12.18 -16.69
C ILE A 309 12.24 -13.46 -16.98
N HIS A 310 11.95 -14.24 -15.93
CA HIS A 310 11.30 -15.57 -16.02
C HIS A 310 9.77 -15.50 -15.93
N LEU A 311 9.17 -14.50 -16.59
CA LEU A 311 7.73 -14.26 -16.59
C LEU A 311 7.19 -14.36 -18.00
N ARG A 312 6.06 -15.05 -18.15
CA ARG A 312 5.24 -15.09 -19.36
C ARG A 312 3.85 -14.58 -19.04
N ARG A 313 3.23 -13.95 -20.03
CA ARG A 313 1.86 -13.45 -19.93
C ARG A 313 1.23 -13.32 -21.29
N CYS A 314 -0.09 -13.43 -21.32
CA CYS A 314 -0.89 -13.15 -22.50
C CYS A 314 -0.86 -11.64 -22.81
N ARG A 315 -0.76 -11.30 -24.10
CA ARG A 315 -0.81 -9.91 -24.57
C ARG A 315 -2.18 -9.25 -24.37
N ILE A 316 -3.25 -10.03 -24.46
CA ILE A 316 -4.63 -9.55 -24.28
C ILE A 316 -5.01 -9.75 -22.81
N ILE A 317 -5.03 -8.67 -22.03
CA ILE A 317 -5.34 -8.72 -20.60
C ILE A 317 -6.73 -9.31 -20.33
N SER A 318 -7.71 -9.04 -21.21
CA SER A 318 -9.08 -9.53 -21.06
C SER A 318 -9.25 -11.03 -21.27
N CYS A 319 -8.21 -11.77 -21.70
CA CYS A 319 -8.31 -13.23 -21.87
C CYS A 319 -8.62 -13.95 -20.55
N LEU A 320 -8.18 -13.41 -19.41
CA LEU A 320 -8.51 -13.90 -18.06
C LEU A 320 -9.98 -13.70 -17.68
N ALA A 321 -10.69 -12.83 -18.40
CA ALA A 321 -12.10 -12.54 -18.15
C ALA A 321 -13.05 -13.34 -19.07
N THR A 322 -12.49 -14.13 -19.99
CA THR A 322 -13.23 -14.97 -20.95
C THR A 322 -13.04 -16.45 -20.62
N GLU A 323 -14.05 -17.28 -20.87
CA GLU A 323 -14.01 -18.74 -20.63
C GLU A 323 -13.00 -19.49 -21.52
N ASP A 324 -12.41 -18.82 -22.52
CA ASP A 324 -11.52 -19.41 -23.52
C ASP A 324 -10.06 -19.57 -23.08
N HIS A 325 -9.70 -19.26 -21.83
CA HIS A 325 -8.30 -19.40 -21.37
C HIS A 325 -7.84 -20.89 -21.29
N GLY A 326 -8.75 -21.86 -21.46
CA GLY A 326 -8.52 -23.25 -21.08
C GLY A 326 -7.70 -24.16 -22.01
N LYS A 327 -7.24 -23.76 -23.20
CA LYS A 327 -6.49 -24.67 -24.10
C LYS A 327 -5.38 -23.99 -24.91
N GLY A 328 -4.25 -23.71 -24.25
CA GLY A 328 -3.04 -23.28 -24.95
C GLY A 328 -3.22 -21.95 -25.66
N CYS A 329 -3.45 -20.90 -24.87
CA CYS A 329 -3.62 -19.52 -25.34
C CYS A 329 -2.55 -19.16 -26.39
N GLU A 330 -2.91 -19.14 -27.68
CA GLU A 330 -1.99 -18.89 -28.82
C GLU A 330 -1.62 -17.41 -28.98
N HIS A 331 -2.03 -16.55 -28.03
CA HIS A 331 -1.73 -15.14 -28.08
C HIS A 331 -0.22 -14.89 -28.00
N PRO A 332 0.29 -13.82 -28.66
CA PRO A 332 1.70 -13.44 -28.55
C PRO A 332 2.08 -13.28 -27.08
N ASN A 333 2.97 -14.14 -26.59
CA ASN A 333 3.43 -14.08 -25.22
C ASN A 333 4.53 -13.04 -25.06
N PHE A 334 4.54 -12.32 -23.94
CA PHE A 334 5.78 -11.67 -23.51
C PHE A 334 6.83 -12.77 -23.33
N ARG A 335 7.97 -12.64 -24.02
CA ARG A 335 8.98 -13.69 -24.07
C ARG A 335 9.58 -13.85 -22.68
N GLY A 336 9.47 -15.05 -22.10
CA GLY A 336 10.21 -15.39 -20.90
C GLY A 336 11.68 -15.71 -21.23
N CYS A 337 12.35 -16.50 -20.41
CA CYS A 337 13.79 -16.73 -20.52
C CYS A 337 14.18 -17.43 -21.83
N GLN A 338 15.21 -16.90 -22.51
CA GLN A 338 15.76 -17.46 -23.75
C GLN A 338 17.10 -18.17 -23.56
N CYS A 339 17.54 -18.36 -22.32
CA CYS A 339 18.79 -19.05 -22.04
C CYS A 339 18.75 -20.51 -22.48
N ARG A 340 19.93 -21.07 -22.77
CA ARG A 340 20.05 -22.51 -23.00
C ARG A 340 19.63 -23.28 -21.74
N PRO A 341 18.96 -24.43 -21.87
CA PRO A 341 18.62 -25.29 -20.74
C PRO A 341 19.84 -25.57 -19.86
N GLY A 342 19.71 -25.44 -18.54
CA GLY A 342 20.78 -25.64 -17.56
C GLY A 342 21.66 -24.43 -17.24
N MET A 343 21.53 -23.32 -17.97
CA MET A 343 22.20 -22.05 -17.61
C MET A 343 21.44 -21.22 -16.56
N CYS A 344 20.22 -21.64 -16.22
CA CYS A 344 19.41 -21.03 -15.20
C CYS A 344 19.00 -22.09 -14.16
N ALA A 345 19.03 -21.71 -12.88
CA ALA A 345 18.57 -22.56 -11.78
C ALA A 345 17.03 -22.54 -11.62
N THR A 346 16.35 -21.61 -12.30
CA THR A 346 14.89 -21.51 -12.27
C THR A 346 14.29 -22.64 -13.10
N PRO A 347 13.35 -23.45 -12.54
CA PRO A 347 12.81 -24.64 -13.21
C PRO A 347 12.01 -24.35 -14.50
N GLY A 348 11.65 -23.09 -14.74
CA GLY A 348 10.99 -22.63 -15.96
C GLY A 348 10.36 -21.25 -15.77
N ASP A 349 9.80 -20.70 -16.84
CA ASP A 349 9.08 -19.43 -16.78
C ASP A 349 7.69 -19.58 -16.18
N THR A 350 7.32 -18.66 -15.30
CA THR A 350 5.97 -18.61 -14.72
C THR A 350 5.03 -17.89 -15.67
N HIS A 351 3.97 -18.55 -16.13
CA HIS A 351 2.92 -17.91 -16.92
C HIS A 351 1.85 -17.34 -15.97
N ILE A 352 1.77 -16.02 -15.88
CA ILE A 352 0.88 -15.32 -14.92
C ILE A 352 -0.57 -15.71 -15.16
N ASP A 353 -1.06 -15.52 -16.40
CA ASP A 353 -2.48 -15.72 -16.71
C ASP A 353 -2.89 -17.20 -16.55
N GLU A 354 -2.14 -18.15 -17.10
CA GLU A 354 -2.41 -19.59 -16.89
C GLU A 354 -2.40 -20.01 -15.40
N THR A 355 -1.53 -19.39 -14.59
CA THR A 355 -1.47 -19.71 -13.16
C THR A 355 -2.71 -19.19 -12.45
N LEU A 356 -3.13 -17.95 -12.74
CA LEU A 356 -4.36 -17.38 -12.19
C LEU A 356 -5.60 -18.18 -12.63
N ASP A 357 -5.67 -18.58 -13.90
CA ASP A 357 -6.81 -19.31 -14.46
C ASP A 357 -7.10 -20.64 -13.72
N ARG A 358 -6.04 -21.34 -13.28
CA ARG A 358 -6.15 -22.60 -12.53
C ARG A 358 -6.78 -22.46 -11.14
N HIS A 359 -6.86 -21.25 -10.60
CA HIS A 359 -7.38 -20.98 -9.26
C HIS A 359 -8.85 -20.51 -9.28
N GLY A 360 -9.55 -20.74 -8.17
CA GLY A 360 -11.00 -20.54 -8.02
C GLY A 360 -11.48 -19.08 -7.94
N TYR A 361 -10.57 -18.08 -7.96
CA TYR A 361 -10.94 -16.68 -7.82
C TYR A 361 -11.82 -16.16 -8.95
N SER A 362 -12.63 -15.14 -8.64
CA SER A 362 -13.44 -14.44 -9.62
C SER A 362 -12.58 -13.81 -10.72
N LYS A 363 -13.19 -13.64 -11.89
CA LYS A 363 -12.58 -12.90 -13.01
C LYS A 363 -12.24 -11.45 -12.64
N TYR A 364 -12.91 -10.87 -11.65
CA TYR A 364 -12.69 -9.49 -11.23
C TYR A 364 -11.33 -9.35 -10.54
N LEU A 365 -11.03 -10.21 -9.56
CA LEU A 365 -9.75 -10.17 -8.86
C LEU A 365 -8.61 -10.54 -9.79
N LYS A 366 -8.78 -11.60 -10.61
CA LYS A 366 -7.78 -12.00 -11.61
C LYS A 366 -7.41 -10.84 -12.53
N LEU A 367 -8.40 -10.09 -13.01
CA LEU A 367 -8.19 -8.94 -13.89
C LEU A 367 -7.55 -7.75 -13.15
N ALA A 368 -7.96 -7.48 -11.91
CA ALA A 368 -7.40 -6.41 -11.09
C ALA A 368 -5.91 -6.64 -10.82
N VAL A 369 -5.56 -7.84 -10.34
CA VAL A 369 -4.16 -8.26 -10.15
C VAL A 369 -3.42 -8.19 -11.47
N ARG A 370 -4.03 -8.63 -12.58
CA ARG A 370 -3.41 -8.56 -13.90
C ARG A 370 -3.10 -7.12 -14.35
N PHE A 371 -3.88 -6.11 -13.95
CA PHE A 371 -3.58 -4.70 -14.22
C PHE A 371 -2.33 -4.21 -13.47
N LEU A 372 -2.16 -4.57 -12.19
CA LEU A 372 -0.93 -4.27 -11.45
C LEU A 372 0.27 -5.04 -12.02
N LEU A 373 0.01 -6.26 -12.48
CA LEU A 373 0.98 -7.09 -13.16
C LEU A 373 1.18 -6.70 -14.64
N ASP A 374 0.48 -5.66 -15.11
CA ASP A 374 0.65 -5.12 -16.46
C ASP A 374 1.79 -4.12 -16.49
N TYR A 375 3.01 -4.66 -16.39
CA TYR A 375 4.20 -3.83 -16.33
C TYR A 375 4.59 -3.30 -17.73
N ASP A 376 5.01 -2.05 -17.78
CA ASP A 376 5.88 -1.51 -18.82
C ASP A 376 7.21 -1.13 -18.17
N LEU A 377 8.29 -1.84 -18.50
CA LEU A 377 9.62 -1.56 -17.95
C LEU A 377 10.20 -0.23 -18.46
N GLN A 378 9.63 0.33 -19.53
CA GLN A 378 10.13 1.50 -20.24
C GLN A 378 9.34 2.77 -19.94
N CYS A 379 8.12 2.64 -19.43
CA CYS A 379 7.25 3.78 -19.15
C CYS A 379 6.50 3.58 -17.82
N PRO A 380 6.48 4.59 -16.93
CA PRO A 380 5.58 4.61 -15.79
C PRO A 380 4.19 5.01 -16.29
N VAL A 381 3.52 4.08 -16.99
CA VAL A 381 2.39 4.41 -17.89
C VAL A 381 1.12 4.84 -17.14
N VAL A 382 0.97 4.51 -15.86
CA VAL A 382 -0.30 4.75 -15.16
C VAL A 382 -0.05 5.49 -13.85
N GLY A 383 -0.68 6.66 -13.73
CA GLY A 383 -0.82 7.31 -12.43
C GLY A 383 -1.56 6.37 -11.48
N THR A 384 -1.19 6.44 -10.20
CA THR A 384 -1.68 5.48 -9.22
C THR A 384 -3.16 5.65 -8.98
N LYS A 385 -3.66 6.90 -8.97
CA LYS A 385 -5.09 7.20 -8.89
C LYS A 385 -5.88 6.56 -10.03
N GLU A 386 -5.46 6.71 -11.29
CA GLU A 386 -6.19 6.13 -12.43
C GLU A 386 -6.19 4.59 -12.35
N LEU A 387 -5.10 3.99 -11.86
CA LEU A 387 -5.06 2.56 -11.61
C LEU A 387 -6.02 2.16 -10.47
N CYS A 388 -6.07 2.92 -9.38
CA CYS A 388 -7.04 2.74 -8.29
C CYS A 388 -8.47 2.75 -8.82
N GLU A 389 -8.85 3.75 -9.63
CA GLU A 389 -10.21 3.87 -10.20
C GLU A 389 -10.59 2.65 -11.06
N ARG A 390 -9.64 2.13 -11.84
CA ARG A 390 -9.86 0.90 -12.63
C ARG A 390 -10.06 -0.34 -11.77
N VAL A 391 -9.28 -0.47 -10.69
CA VAL A 391 -9.38 -1.57 -9.73
C VAL A 391 -10.70 -1.45 -8.94
N GLU A 392 -11.10 -0.25 -8.55
CA GLU A 392 -12.35 0.02 -7.81
C GLU A 392 -13.57 -0.43 -8.61
N ILE A 393 -13.62 -0.20 -9.92
CA ILE A 393 -14.71 -0.70 -10.78
C ILE A 393 -14.82 -2.23 -10.71
N LEU A 394 -13.71 -2.95 -10.60
CA LEU A 394 -13.70 -4.41 -10.49
C LEU A 394 -14.07 -4.86 -9.08
N TYR A 395 -13.57 -4.18 -8.05
CA TYR A 395 -13.94 -4.42 -6.66
C TYR A 395 -15.45 -4.26 -6.45
N GLN A 396 -16.05 -3.17 -6.94
CA GLN A 396 -17.50 -2.94 -6.85
C GLN A 396 -18.31 -4.00 -7.61
N LYS A 397 -17.81 -4.49 -8.76
CA LYS A 397 -18.46 -5.59 -9.48
C LYS A 397 -18.40 -6.89 -8.68
N TRP A 398 -17.29 -7.18 -8.03
CA TRP A 398 -17.13 -8.35 -7.17
C TRP A 398 -18.04 -8.27 -5.94
N ARG A 399 -18.00 -7.14 -5.20
CA ARG A 399 -18.87 -6.84 -4.05
C ARG A 399 -20.35 -7.12 -4.35
N ASN A 400 -20.83 -6.68 -5.50
CA ASN A 400 -22.25 -6.77 -5.84
C ASN A 400 -22.67 -8.11 -6.48
N LYS A 401 -21.73 -8.89 -7.06
CA LYS A 401 -22.06 -10.05 -7.92
C LYS A 401 -21.61 -11.40 -7.37
N THR A 402 -20.87 -11.43 -6.28
CA THR A 402 -20.39 -12.66 -5.64
C THR A 402 -20.92 -12.75 -4.21
N ASP A 403 -21.05 -13.96 -3.68
CA ASP A 403 -21.56 -14.14 -2.32
C ASP A 403 -20.54 -13.66 -1.28
N ASP A 404 -19.27 -14.05 -1.40
CA ASP A 404 -18.16 -13.53 -0.58
C ASP A 404 -18.09 -11.99 -0.61
N GLY A 405 -18.30 -11.38 -1.78
CA GLY A 405 -18.32 -9.92 -1.91
C GLY A 405 -19.50 -9.23 -1.23
N LYS A 406 -20.66 -9.88 -1.14
CA LYS A 406 -21.84 -9.31 -0.47
C LYS A 406 -21.76 -9.45 1.05
N GLU A 407 -21.10 -10.51 1.53
CA GLU A 407 -20.88 -10.77 2.95
C GLU A 407 -19.68 -9.99 3.51
N TYR A 408 -18.75 -9.56 2.66
CA TYR A 408 -17.56 -8.83 3.07
C TYR A 408 -17.88 -7.41 3.55
N ILE A 409 -17.61 -7.15 4.83
CA ILE A 409 -17.68 -5.83 5.47
C ILE A 409 -16.27 -5.27 5.61
N ASP A 410 -16.00 -4.12 4.97
CA ASP A 410 -14.75 -3.40 5.11
C ASP A 410 -14.81 -2.34 6.22
N VAL A 411 -13.65 -1.81 6.64
CA VAL A 411 -13.54 -0.80 7.71
C VAL A 411 -14.37 0.46 7.39
N MET A 412 -14.48 0.84 6.13
CA MET A 412 -15.24 2.04 5.74
C MET A 412 -16.75 1.77 5.78
N ASP A 413 -17.19 0.55 5.48
CA ASP A 413 -18.58 0.13 5.64
C ASP A 413 -19.00 0.17 7.12
N ASP A 414 -18.17 -0.39 8.01
CA ASP A 414 -18.40 -0.38 9.46
C ASP A 414 -18.47 1.06 10.01
N LEU A 415 -17.49 1.90 9.66
CA LEU A 415 -17.48 3.32 10.03
C LEU A 415 -18.70 4.08 9.51
N GLN A 416 -19.19 3.75 8.31
CA GLN A 416 -20.40 4.34 7.76
C GLN A 416 -21.65 3.91 8.55
N GLY A 417 -21.75 2.63 8.91
CA GLY A 417 -22.82 2.12 9.76
C GLY A 417 -22.86 2.81 11.12
N LEU A 418 -21.69 2.94 11.77
CA LEU A 418 -21.54 3.68 13.02
C LEU A 418 -21.93 5.16 12.87
N PHE A 419 -21.54 5.81 11.76
CA PHE A 419 -21.95 7.18 11.49
C PHE A 419 -23.46 7.32 11.39
N TRP A 420 -24.15 6.40 10.72
CA TRP A 420 -25.61 6.42 10.63
C TRP A 420 -26.28 6.20 11.98
N GLU A 421 -25.80 5.24 12.77
CA GLU A 421 -26.32 4.93 14.10
C GLU A 421 -26.20 6.15 15.03
N VAL A 422 -25.00 6.74 15.14
CA VAL A 422 -24.72 7.88 16.01
C VAL A 422 -25.54 9.11 15.62
N ASN A 423 -25.83 9.29 14.32
CA ASN A 423 -26.57 10.45 13.82
C ASN A 423 -28.07 10.18 13.60
N GLY A 424 -28.58 8.99 13.93
CA GLY A 424 -29.99 8.62 13.76
C GLY A 424 -30.45 8.65 12.30
N VAL A 425 -29.55 8.37 11.35
CA VAL A 425 -29.84 8.32 9.91
C VAL A 425 -30.33 6.91 9.59
N LEU A 426 -31.52 6.78 8.99
CA LEU A 426 -31.97 5.49 8.46
C LEU A 426 -31.15 5.16 7.21
N PRO A 427 -30.70 3.89 7.04
CA PRO A 427 -30.07 3.46 5.80
C PRO A 427 -30.99 3.80 4.62
N PRO A 428 -30.45 4.21 3.46
CA PRO A 428 -31.27 4.37 2.27
C PRO A 428 -31.99 3.04 1.98
N ASP A 429 -33.33 3.06 1.91
CA ASP A 429 -34.18 1.87 1.76
C ASP A 429 -33.65 0.95 0.66
N GLY A 430 -33.13 -0.20 1.09
CA GLY A 430 -32.55 -1.24 0.25
C GLY A 430 -33.31 -2.54 0.37
N SER A 431 -34.63 -2.53 0.20
CA SER A 431 -35.42 -3.73 -0.11
C SER A 431 -36.82 -3.36 -0.61
N GLU A 432 -37.00 -3.25 -1.93
CA GLU A 432 -38.29 -3.65 -2.51
C GLU A 432 -38.36 -5.17 -2.44
N GLU A 433 -38.72 -5.70 -1.28
CA GLU A 433 -39.39 -7.00 -1.23
C GLU A 433 -40.70 -6.84 -2.01
N THR A 434 -40.70 -7.31 -3.25
CA THR A 434 -41.92 -7.47 -4.02
C THR A 434 -42.72 -8.61 -3.40
N GLU A 435 -43.46 -8.29 -2.33
CA GLU A 435 -44.60 -9.07 -1.89
C GLU A 435 -45.61 -9.12 -3.04
N THR A 436 -45.49 -10.14 -3.88
CA THR A 436 -46.57 -10.56 -4.76
C THR A 436 -47.65 -11.16 -3.87
N ARG A 437 -48.54 -10.30 -3.39
CA ARG A 437 -49.82 -10.69 -2.81
C ARG A 437 -50.60 -11.50 -3.82
N ALA A 438 -50.67 -12.81 -3.59
CA ALA A 438 -51.64 -13.69 -4.20
C ALA A 438 -53.06 -13.28 -3.79
N GLY A 439 -53.96 -13.22 -4.78
CA GLY A 439 -55.41 -13.21 -4.59
C GLY A 439 -56.15 -12.72 -5.84
N PRO A 440 -57.39 -13.16 -6.06
CA PRO A 440 -57.77 -14.52 -6.46
C PRO A 440 -58.32 -14.55 -7.90
N GLY A 441 -58.49 -15.77 -8.43
CA GLY A 441 -58.74 -16.03 -9.84
C GLY A 441 -60.04 -15.50 -10.45
N MET A 442 -60.06 -15.56 -11.78
CA MET A 442 -61.24 -15.83 -12.58
C MET A 442 -60.77 -16.49 -13.89
N ASP A 443 -61.39 -17.64 -14.17
CA ASP A 443 -61.20 -18.51 -15.32
C ASP A 443 -61.75 -17.92 -16.63
N GLU A 444 -61.50 -18.70 -17.70
CA GLU A 444 -62.19 -18.77 -18.99
C GLU A 444 -61.74 -17.75 -20.07
N ASP A 445 -61.00 -18.20 -21.08
CA ASP A 445 -61.42 -18.99 -22.26
C ASP A 445 -61.72 -18.05 -23.44
N SER A 446 -60.89 -18.15 -24.47
CA SER A 446 -61.27 -18.17 -25.89
C SER A 446 -60.03 -17.86 -26.73
N GLY A 447 -59.62 -18.83 -27.53
CA GLY A 447 -58.64 -18.62 -28.58
C GLY A 447 -59.19 -17.73 -29.70
N LEU A 448 -58.29 -17.26 -30.56
CA LEU A 448 -58.54 -17.08 -31.99
C LEU A 448 -57.21 -16.86 -32.72
N GLU A 449 -57.14 -17.52 -33.87
CA GLU A 449 -56.06 -17.60 -34.85
C GLU A 449 -55.85 -16.28 -35.63
N SER A 450 -54.77 -16.25 -36.42
CA SER A 450 -54.46 -15.39 -37.59
C SER A 450 -54.16 -13.91 -37.30
N GLU A 451 -53.13 -13.27 -37.86
CA GLU A 451 -52.32 -13.49 -39.08
C GLU A 451 -50.81 -13.36 -38.84
#